data_AF-A0A263DV72-F1
#
_entry.id   AF-A0A263DV72-F1
#
_cell.length_a   1.000
_cell.length_b   1.000
_cell.length_c   1.000
_cell.angle_alpha   90.00
_cell.angle_beta   90.00
_cell.angle_gamma   90.00
#
_symmetry.space_group_name_H-M   'P 1'
#
loop_
_entity.id
_entity.type
_entity.pdbx_description
1 polymer ?
#
loop_
_entity_poly.entity_id
_entity_poly.type
_entity_poly.pdbx_seq_one_letter_code
_entity_poly.pdbx_strand_id
1 'polypeptide(L)'
;MQATPEFADLRRRLRRFVFPMSAAFLVWYLVYVLLASYAPSFMSIKVFGNINVGLIIGLLQFVSTFVITTVYVRYANRHLDPAAEQIREQIEGAA
;
A
#
# COMPACT_ATOMS: atom_id res chain seq x y z
N MET A 1 -18.61 20.08 -12.55
CA MET A 1 -17.27 20.72 -12.47
C MET A 1 -17.13 21.44 -11.12
N GLN A 2 -16.88 20.73 -10.03
CA GLN A 2 -16.65 21.33 -8.72
C GLN A 2 -15.28 20.87 -8.20
N ALA A 3 -14.25 21.63 -8.57
CA ALA A 3 -12.91 21.51 -8.03
C ALA A 3 -12.87 22.28 -6.70
N THR A 4 -13.50 21.74 -5.65
CA THR A 4 -13.54 22.41 -4.35
C THR A 4 -12.17 22.27 -3.67
N PRO A 5 -11.56 23.36 -3.18
CA PRO A 5 -10.21 23.38 -2.60
C PRO A 5 -9.99 22.39 -1.42
N GLU A 6 -11.05 21.93 -0.75
CA GLU A 6 -10.99 20.86 0.26
C GLU A 6 -10.50 19.52 -0.30
N PHE A 7 -10.88 19.14 -1.54
CA PHE A 7 -10.44 17.89 -2.15
C PHE A 7 -8.94 17.90 -2.49
N ALA A 8 -8.38 19.08 -2.77
CA ALA A 8 -6.96 19.24 -3.08
C ALA A 8 -6.10 19.03 -1.83
N ASP A 9 -6.53 19.53 -0.66
CA ASP A 9 -5.76 19.45 0.58
C ASP A 9 -5.76 18.01 1.15
N LEU A 10 -6.91 17.34 1.06
CA LEU A 10 -7.08 15.94 1.38
C LEU A 10 -6.19 15.04 0.48
N ARG A 11 -6.15 15.30 -0.83
CA ARG A 11 -5.25 14.64 -1.81
C ARG A 11 -3.77 14.97 -1.61
N ARG A 12 -3.44 16.11 -0.98
CA ARG A 12 -2.06 16.50 -0.65
C ARG A 12 -1.56 15.77 0.59
N ARG A 13 -2.41 15.63 1.61
CA ARG A 13 -2.14 14.80 2.80
C ARG A 13 -1.94 13.33 2.43
N LEU A 14 -2.77 12.81 1.51
CA LEU A 14 -2.67 11.48 0.93
C LEU A 14 -1.31 11.21 0.30
N ARG A 15 -0.91 12.06 -0.66
CA ARG A 15 0.39 11.93 -1.32
C ARG A 15 1.54 12.04 -0.32
N ARG A 16 1.42 12.90 0.69
CA ARG A 16 2.42 13.05 1.74
C ARG A 16 2.55 11.80 2.63
N PHE A 17 1.52 10.95 2.69
CA PHE A 17 1.55 9.70 3.45
C PHE A 17 1.95 8.50 2.58
N VAL A 18 1.48 8.44 1.33
CA VAL A 18 1.76 7.33 0.41
C VAL A 18 3.16 7.41 -0.19
N PHE A 19 3.67 8.60 -0.53
CA PHE A 19 5.04 8.72 -1.06
C PHE A 19 6.11 8.13 -0.11
N PRO A 20 6.14 8.49 1.18
CA PRO A 20 7.12 7.90 2.09
C PRO A 20 6.87 6.40 2.31
N MET A 21 5.63 5.91 2.26
CA MET A 21 5.36 4.46 2.30
C MET A 21 5.90 3.73 1.07
N SER A 22 5.68 4.26 -0.13
CA SER A 22 6.23 3.68 -1.36
C SER A 22 7.75 3.74 -1.37
N ALA A 23 8.36 4.83 -0.88
CA ALA A 23 9.80 4.93 -0.72
C ALA A 23 10.33 3.91 0.29
N ALA A 24 9.66 3.75 1.44
CA ALA A 24 10.00 2.75 2.44
C ALA A 24 9.89 1.32 1.87
N PHE A 25 8.86 1.04 1.07
CA PHE A 25 8.72 -0.24 0.38
C PHE A 25 9.86 -0.48 -0.62
N LEU A 26 10.25 0.54 -1.39
CA LEU A 26 11.37 0.42 -2.31
C LEU A 26 12.68 0.14 -1.58
N VAL A 27 12.94 0.85 -0.47
CA VAL A 27 14.11 0.63 0.39
C VAL A 27 14.08 -0.79 0.97
N TRP A 28 12.93 -1.23 1.49
CA TRP A 28 12.74 -2.57 2.03
C TRP A 28 12.94 -3.67 0.99
N TYR A 29 12.46 -3.46 -0.24
CA TYR A 29 12.72 -4.34 -1.38
C TYR A 29 14.20 -4.43 -1.72
N LEU A 30 14.91 -3.29 -1.78
CA LEU A 30 16.35 -3.28 -2.01
C LEU A 30 17.12 -3.99 -0.89
N VAL A 31 16.72 -3.80 0.37
CA VAL A 31 17.26 -4.53 1.51
C VAL A 31 17.09 -6.04 1.32
N TYR A 32 15.91 -6.50 0.91
CA TYR A 32 15.69 -7.91 0.59
C TYR A 32 16.62 -8.42 -0.51
N VAL A 33 16.75 -7.69 -1.63
CA VAL A 33 17.64 -8.07 -2.74
C VAL A 33 19.10 -8.12 -2.30
N LEU A 34 19.55 -7.13 -1.52
CA LEU A 34 20.91 -7.10 -0.99
C LEU A 34 21.16 -8.25 -0.01
N LEU A 35 20.24 -8.54 0.90
CA LEU A 35 20.36 -9.70 1.78
C LEU A 35 20.37 -11.02 1.00
N ALA A 36 19.52 -11.15 -0.02
CA ALA A 36 19.48 -12.33 -0.87
C ALA A 36 20.81 -12.55 -1.62
N SER A 37 21.43 -11.47 -2.10
CA SER A 37 22.65 -11.53 -2.90
C SER A 37 23.93 -11.65 -2.06
N TYR A 38 24.03 -10.91 -0.95
CA TYR A 38 25.25 -10.82 -0.15
C TYR A 38 25.22 -11.69 1.11
N ALA A 39 24.04 -12.03 1.62
CA ALA A 39 23.87 -12.82 2.83
C ALA A 39 22.97 -14.06 2.60
N PRO A 40 23.25 -14.91 1.59
CA PRO A 40 22.47 -16.13 1.37
C PRO A 40 22.53 -17.08 2.58
N SER A 41 23.63 -17.06 3.33
CA SER A 41 23.78 -17.80 4.61
C SER A 41 22.84 -17.31 5.71
N PHE A 42 22.46 -16.03 5.70
CA PHE A 42 21.46 -15.49 6.62
C PHE A 42 20.05 -15.86 6.16
N MET A 43 19.79 -15.78 4.85
CA MET A 43 18.50 -16.16 4.25
C MET A 43 18.19 -17.65 4.45
N SER A 44 19.22 -18.49 4.56
CA SER A 44 19.08 -19.93 4.80
C SER A 44 18.92 -20.31 6.28
N ILE A 45 19.01 -19.35 7.22
CA ILE A 45 18.78 -19.60 8.65
C ILE A 45 17.35 -20.11 8.81
N LYS A 46 17.22 -21.34 9.32
CA LYS A 46 15.93 -21.97 9.60
C LYS A 46 15.38 -21.42 10.91
N VAL A 47 14.17 -20.86 10.87
CA VAL A 47 13.48 -20.30 12.03
C VAL A 47 12.54 -21.35 12.64
N PHE A 48 11.81 -22.08 11.79
CA PHE A 48 10.90 -23.13 12.24
C PHE A 48 10.79 -24.26 11.20
N GLY A 49 11.27 -25.46 11.55
CA GLY A 49 11.29 -26.59 10.61
C GLY A 49 12.01 -26.25 9.31
N ASN A 50 11.29 -26.28 8.19
CA ASN A 50 11.80 -25.93 6.86
C ASN A 50 11.59 -24.46 6.48
N ILE A 51 11.03 -23.64 7.37
CA ILE A 51 10.85 -22.20 7.15
C ILE A 51 12.17 -21.49 7.46
N ASN A 52 12.76 -20.85 6.45
CA ASN A 52 13.95 -20.03 6.60
C ASN A 52 13.62 -18.52 6.60
N VAL A 53 14.57 -17.71 7.05
CA VAL A 53 14.43 -16.25 7.11
C VAL A 53 14.13 -15.67 5.74
N GLY A 54 14.74 -16.19 4.67
CA GLY A 54 14.48 -15.73 3.31
C GLY A 54 13.02 -15.92 2.87
N LEU A 55 12.41 -17.05 3.24
CA LEU A 55 11.00 -17.36 2.98
C LEU A 55 10.08 -16.40 3.74
N ILE A 56 10.42 -16.08 4.99
CA ILE A 56 9.68 -15.12 5.81
C ILE A 56 9.77 -13.71 5.20
N ILE A 57 10.97 -13.24 4.85
CA ILE A 57 11.14 -11.91 4.26
C ILE A 57 10.48 -11.85 2.88
N GLY A 58 10.59 -12.90 2.07
CA GLY A 58 9.89 -13.02 0.78
C GLY A 58 8.38 -12.96 0.94
N LEU A 59 7.80 -13.66 1.93
CA LEU A 59 6.36 -13.58 2.21
C LEU A 59 5.96 -12.17 2.69
N LEU A 60 6.78 -11.54 3.53
CA LEU A 60 6.59 -10.15 3.97
C LEU A 60 6.58 -9.17 2.78
N GLN A 61 7.33 -9.41 1.71
CA GLN A 61 7.26 -8.59 0.48
C GLN A 61 5.86 -8.64 -0.15
N PHE A 62 5.27 -9.83 -0.26
CA PHE A 62 3.90 -9.99 -0.76
C PHE A 62 2.89 -9.28 0.15
N VAL A 63 2.96 -9.54 1.45
CA VAL A 63 2.07 -8.91 2.44
C VAL A 63 2.18 -7.38 2.37
N SER A 64 3.39 -6.83 2.26
CA SER A 64 3.62 -5.39 2.14
C SER A 64 2.96 -4.81 0.89
N THR A 65 3.03 -5.50 -0.25
CA THR A 65 2.38 -5.07 -1.50
C THR A 65 0.86 -5.02 -1.35
N PHE A 66 0.27 -6.04 -0.72
CA PHE A 66 -1.16 -6.04 -0.40
C PHE A 66 -1.52 -4.91 0.55
N VAL A 67 -0.75 -4.70 1.63
CA VAL A 67 -0.98 -3.61 2.58
C VAL A 67 -0.96 -2.26 1.87
N ILE A 68 0.01 -1.99 1.00
CA ILE A 68 0.09 -0.74 0.24
C ILE A 68 -1.14 -0.58 -0.66
N THR A 69 -1.54 -1.64 -1.36
CA THR A 69 -2.71 -1.61 -2.26
C THR A 69 -4.01 -1.41 -1.47
N THR A 70 -4.20 -2.12 -0.35
CA THR A 70 -5.38 -1.98 0.52
C THR A 70 -5.42 -0.61 1.17
N VAL A 71 -4.28 -0.08 1.64
CA VAL A 71 -4.20 1.28 2.17
C VAL A 71 -4.54 2.30 1.09
N TYR A 72 -4.02 2.12 -0.13
CA TYR A 72 -4.37 2.95 -1.28
C TYR A 72 -5.88 2.91 -1.58
N VAL A 73 -6.47 1.73 -1.73
CA VAL A 73 -7.90 1.54 -2.04
C VAL A 73 -8.78 2.07 -0.91
N ARG A 74 -8.47 1.75 0.35
CA ARG A 74 -9.25 2.20 1.50
C ARG A 74 -9.18 3.71 1.68
N TYR A 75 -8.03 4.30 1.40
CA TYR A 75 -7.90 5.74 1.38
C TYR A 75 -8.66 6.35 0.21
N ALA A 76 -8.48 5.81 -1.01
CA ALA A 76 -9.16 6.28 -2.21
C ALA A 76 -10.68 6.24 -2.02
N ASN A 77 -11.23 5.14 -1.52
CA ASN A 77 -12.65 5.03 -1.15
C ASN A 77 -13.04 6.09 -0.11
N ARG A 78 -12.30 6.25 1.00
CA ARG A 78 -12.60 7.32 1.97
C ARG A 78 -12.54 8.75 1.41
N HIS A 79 -11.90 8.99 0.27
CA HIS A 79 -11.89 10.29 -0.42
C HIS A 79 -12.83 10.38 -1.62
N LEU A 80 -13.19 9.24 -2.23
CA LEU A 80 -14.07 9.14 -3.39
C LEU A 80 -15.52 8.84 -3.00
N ASP A 81 -15.77 8.32 -1.79
CA ASP A 81 -17.10 7.98 -1.29
C ASP A 81 -18.06 9.18 -1.23
N PRO A 82 -17.64 10.46 -1.01
CA PRO A 82 -18.54 11.60 -1.19
C PRO A 82 -19.06 11.77 -2.63
N ALA A 83 -18.31 11.31 -3.64
CA ALA A 83 -18.72 11.34 -5.04
C ALA A 83 -19.59 10.13 -5.42
N ALA A 84 -19.39 8.98 -4.77
CA ALA A 84 -20.22 7.80 -4.97
C ALA A 84 -21.62 7.97 -4.37
N GLU A 85 -21.73 8.62 -3.20
CA GLU A 85 -23.02 8.96 -2.56
C GLU A 85 -23.84 9.92 -3.44
N GLN A 86 -23.21 10.97 -4.01
CA GLN A 86 -23.89 11.93 -4.90
C GLN A 86 -24.33 11.33 -6.25
N ILE A 87 -23.62 10.33 -6.76
CA ILE A 87 -24.02 9.60 -7.97
C ILE A 87 -25.16 8.63 -7.64
N ARG A 88 -25.11 7.97 -6.47
CA ARG A 88 -26.21 7.11 -5.99
C ARG A 88 -27.50 7.90 -5.75
N GLU A 89 -27.44 9.06 -5.09
CA GLU A 89 -28.62 9.92 -4.90
C GLU A 89 -29.18 10.45 -6.23
N GLN A 90 -28.35 10.74 -7.22
CA GLN A 90 -28.82 11.14 -8.56
C GLN A 90 -29.45 9.98 -9.33
N ILE A 91 -29.02 8.73 -9.08
CA ILE A 91 -29.58 7.54 -9.74
C ILE A 91 -30.84 7.04 -9.01
N GLU A 92 -30.89 7.10 -7.68
CA GLU A 92 -32.06 6.71 -6.88
C GLU A 92 -33.15 7.80 -6.83
N GLY A 93 -32.80 9.08 -6.97
CA GLY A 93 -33.76 10.20 -7.07
C GLY A 93 -34.35 10.42 -8.48
N ALA A 94 -33.90 9.64 -9.47
CA ALA A 94 -34.43 9.64 -10.84
C ALA A 94 -35.42 8.48 -11.11
N ALA A 95 -35.83 7.75 -10.07
CA ALA A 95 -36.82 6.67 -10.13
C ALA A 95 -38.15 7.07 -9.45
#